data_AF-A0A5N8YEM6-F1
#
_entry.id   AF-A0A5N8YEM6-F1
#
_cell.length_a   1.000
_cell.length_b   1.000
_cell.length_c   1.000
_cell.angle_alpha   90.00
_cell.angle_beta   90.00
_cell.angle_gamma   90.00
#
_symmetry.space_group_name_H-M   'P 1'
#
loop_
_entity.id
_entity.type
_entity.pdbx_description
1 polymer ?
#
loop_
_entity_poly.entity_id
_entity_poly.type
_entity_poly.pdbx_seq_one_letter_code
_entity_poly.pdbx_strand_id
1 'polypeptide(L)'
;MASLWRKLTHHDGNGWWNLPHTPSNEPNPPHEGPIGGAWLGNMWRILTHGGVSHAGPGFYWLVGLFLSIVTLVEVWLFAVEGLGSWYIPLLLFLSLLKFIGVVAFFMHLRFDHRLFTYLFGASMVVGIFIFTLLLLLLEFGNQPPN
;
A
#
# COMPACT_ATOMS: atom_id res chain seq x y z
N MET A 1 59.71 3.70 -3.35
CA MET A 1 58.94 4.13 -4.54
C MET A 1 57.45 3.72 -4.45
N ALA A 2 56.78 3.93 -3.31
CA ALA A 2 55.38 3.46 -3.11
C ALA A 2 54.37 4.58 -2.78
N SER A 3 54.77 5.85 -2.90
CA SER A 3 53.98 7.00 -2.41
C SER A 3 53.02 7.61 -3.46
N LEU A 4 53.24 7.38 -4.75
CA LEU A 4 52.46 8.00 -5.83
C LEU A 4 51.22 7.19 -6.21
N TRP A 5 51.39 5.88 -6.41
CA TRP A 5 50.27 4.97 -6.68
C TRP A 5 49.25 4.96 -5.54
N ARG A 6 49.74 4.99 -4.30
CA ARG A 6 48.89 5.07 -3.11
C ARG A 6 48.12 6.39 -3.00
N LYS A 7 48.60 7.49 -3.60
CA LYS A 7 47.87 8.78 -3.62
C LYS A 7 46.84 8.88 -4.74
N LEU A 8 47.06 8.20 -5.88
CA LEU A 8 46.12 8.22 -7.00
C LEU A 8 44.90 7.31 -6.75
N THR A 9 45.09 6.21 -6.03
CA THR A 9 44.02 5.24 -5.80
C THR A 9 43.33 5.43 -4.44
N HIS A 10 43.80 6.37 -3.61
CA HIS A 10 43.21 6.66 -2.31
C HIS A 10 42.51 8.02 -2.40
N HIS A 11 41.19 7.95 -2.43
CA HIS A 11 40.32 9.12 -2.49
C HIS A 11 40.10 9.60 -1.05
N ASP A 12 40.89 10.59 -0.62
CA ASP A 12 40.67 11.25 0.67
C ASP A 12 39.30 11.96 0.60
N GLY A 13 38.39 11.59 1.49
CA GLY A 13 36.98 12.02 1.47
C GLY A 13 36.72 13.50 1.77
N ASN A 14 37.69 14.38 1.55
CA ASN A 14 37.52 15.82 1.69
C ASN A 14 36.97 16.43 0.40
N GLY A 15 35.66 16.28 0.20
CA GLY A 15 34.92 17.00 -0.83
C GLY A 15 35.25 18.50 -0.83
N TRP A 16 35.07 19.15 -1.98
CA TRP A 16 35.44 20.55 -2.26
C TRP A 16 34.70 21.60 -1.42
N TRP A 17 33.91 21.16 -0.44
CA TRP A 17 33.07 21.95 0.45
C TRP A 17 33.50 21.70 1.91
N ASN A 18 33.73 22.78 2.67
CA ASN A 18 33.93 22.70 4.12
C ASN A 18 32.59 22.53 4.83
N LEU A 19 32.08 21.30 4.87
CA LEU A 19 30.92 20.97 5.71
C LEU A 19 31.37 20.76 7.17
N PRO A 20 30.57 21.20 8.16
CA PRO A 20 30.81 20.79 9.55
C PRO A 20 30.76 19.26 9.64
N HIS A 21 31.75 18.65 10.30
CA HIS A 21 31.78 17.20 10.50
C HIS A 21 30.61 16.80 11.40
N THR A 22 29.63 16.11 10.82
CA THR A 22 28.55 15.46 11.56
C THR A 22 28.89 13.99 11.77
N PRO A 23 28.31 13.32 12.79
CA PRO A 23 28.50 11.89 13.04
C PRO A 23 28.14 11.01 11.83
N SER A 24 27.41 11.56 10.85
CA SER A 24 27.00 10.91 9.61
C SER A 24 28.08 10.87 8.51
N ASN A 25 29.16 11.65 8.65
CA ASN A 25 30.30 11.66 7.69
C ASN A 25 31.44 10.71 8.10
N GLU A 26 31.28 10.12 9.28
CA GLU A 26 31.74 8.81 9.70
C GLU A 26 31.98 7.78 8.55
N PRO A 27 33.08 7.02 8.44
CA PRO A 27 33.11 5.82 7.56
C PRO A 27 32.23 4.65 8.06
N ASN A 28 31.79 4.71 9.33
CA ASN A 28 30.85 3.78 9.96
C ASN A 28 29.95 4.47 11.02
N PRO A 29 29.04 5.38 10.62
CA PRO A 29 28.19 6.10 11.55
C PRO A 29 27.35 5.17 12.44
N PRO A 30 27.03 5.61 13.67
CA PRO A 30 26.26 4.83 14.64
C PRO A 30 24.86 4.37 14.15
N HIS A 31 24.40 4.86 12.99
CA HIS A 31 23.03 4.68 12.47
C HIS A 31 22.95 4.24 10.99
N GLU A 32 24.00 3.63 10.43
CA GLU A 32 24.01 3.20 9.00
C GLU A 32 23.55 1.77 8.76
N GLY A 33 23.46 0.95 9.81
CA GLY A 33 23.06 -0.44 9.68
C GLY A 33 21.54 -0.61 9.47
N PRO A 34 21.08 -1.76 8.93
CA PRO A 34 19.65 -2.08 8.79
C PRO A 34 18.84 -1.97 10.10
N ILE A 35 19.53 -1.97 11.24
CA ILE A 35 18.97 -1.99 12.60
C ILE A 35 19.46 -0.81 13.45
N GLY A 36 20.21 0.15 12.86
CA GLY A 36 20.97 1.18 13.58
C GLY A 36 20.19 2.37 14.12
N GLY A 37 18.93 2.60 13.75
CA GLY A 37 18.17 3.72 14.28
C GLY A 37 16.73 3.71 13.78
N ALA A 38 15.83 3.18 14.61
CA ALA A 38 14.44 2.86 14.26
C ALA A 38 14.32 1.82 13.12
N TRP A 39 14.49 0.53 13.47
CA TRP A 39 14.26 -0.61 12.57
C TRP A 39 12.93 -0.52 11.80
N LEU A 40 11.87 -0.01 12.43
CA LEU A 40 10.58 0.23 11.80
C LEU A 40 10.65 1.29 10.69
N GLY A 41 11.40 2.37 10.91
CA GLY A 41 11.61 3.46 9.95
C GLY A 41 12.47 3.03 8.76
N ASN A 42 13.48 2.19 8.99
CA ASN A 42 14.30 1.63 7.92
C ASN A 42 13.52 0.61 7.08
N MET A 43 12.65 -0.20 7.69
CA MET A 43 11.69 -1.04 6.96
C MET A 43 10.78 -0.19 6.08
N TRP A 44 10.16 0.85 6.65
CA TRP A 44 9.33 1.79 5.90
C TRP A 44 10.10 2.40 4.73
N ARG A 45 11.34 2.86 4.95
CA ARG A 45 12.18 3.46 3.92
C ARG A 45 12.52 2.44 2.84
N ILE A 46 13.01 1.25 3.15
CA ILE A 46 13.32 0.16 2.19
C ILE A 46 12.09 -0.24 1.36
N LEU A 47 10.90 -0.24 1.97
CA LEU A 47 9.63 -0.51 1.31
C LEU A 47 9.11 0.67 0.46
N THR A 48 9.54 1.90 0.75
CA THR A 48 9.10 3.14 0.08
C THR A 48 10.21 3.86 -0.70
N HIS A 49 11.39 3.26 -0.89
CA HIS A 49 12.44 3.78 -1.78
C HIS A 49 11.96 3.71 -3.24
N GLY A 50 11.10 4.64 -3.61
CA GLY A 50 10.80 5.07 -4.97
C GLY A 50 11.94 5.92 -5.50
N GLY A 51 13.13 5.32 -5.64
CA GLY A 51 14.30 5.93 -6.26
C GLY A 51 14.40 5.65 -7.77
N VAL A 52 13.44 4.93 -8.33
CA VAL A 52 13.33 4.71 -9.77
C VAL A 52 11.87 4.94 -10.13
N SER A 53 11.62 5.54 -11.30
CA SER A 53 10.35 6.04 -11.82
C SER A 53 9.15 5.04 -11.89
N HIS A 54 9.23 3.87 -11.24
CA HIS A 54 8.24 2.80 -11.27
C HIS A 54 8.13 2.17 -9.87
N ALA A 55 6.91 2.00 -9.35
CA ALA A 55 6.68 1.30 -8.09
C ALA A 55 7.30 -0.11 -8.16
N GLY A 56 8.31 -0.38 -7.33
CA GLY A 56 9.02 -1.66 -7.36
C GLY A 56 8.10 -2.84 -6.96
N PRO A 57 8.34 -4.06 -7.47
CA PRO A 57 7.53 -5.25 -7.15
C PRO A 57 7.33 -5.52 -5.65
N GLY A 58 8.27 -5.08 -4.80
CA GLY A 58 8.19 -5.21 -3.34
C GLY A 58 7.03 -4.43 -2.70
N PHE A 59 6.62 -3.30 -3.29
CA PHE A 59 5.48 -2.51 -2.78
C PHE A 59 4.17 -3.28 -2.94
N TYR A 60 3.94 -3.91 -4.09
CA TYR A 60 2.73 -4.69 -4.36
C TYR A 60 2.64 -5.93 -3.48
N TRP A 61 3.78 -6.58 -3.20
CA TRP A 61 3.85 -7.69 -2.25
C TRP A 61 3.39 -7.29 -0.84
N LEU A 62 3.79 -6.10 -0.38
CA LEU A 62 3.37 -5.59 0.92
C LEU A 62 1.86 -5.31 0.97
N VAL A 63 1.32 -4.65 -0.06
CA VAL A 63 -0.12 -4.37 -0.15
C VAL A 63 -0.91 -5.66 -0.25
N GLY A 64 -0.44 -6.63 -1.03
CA GLY A 64 -1.03 -7.97 -1.15
C GLY A 64 -1.02 -8.73 0.18
N LEU A 65 0.08 -8.67 0.92
CA LEU A 65 0.19 -9.27 2.25
C LEU A 65 -0.78 -8.61 3.25
N PHE A 66 -0.91 -7.28 3.23
CA PHE A 66 -1.90 -6.58 4.05
C PHE A 66 -3.33 -7.03 3.71
N LEU A 67 -3.69 -7.08 2.43
CA LEU A 67 -5.01 -7.55 1.99
C LEU A 67 -5.24 -9.03 2.37
N SER A 68 -4.21 -9.87 2.28
CA SER A 68 -4.27 -11.27 2.71
C SER A 68 -4.56 -11.40 4.20
N ILE A 69 -3.92 -10.58 5.05
CA ILE A 69 -4.23 -10.54 6.48
C ILE A 69 -5.69 -10.13 6.70
N VAL A 70 -6.18 -9.11 5.98
CA VAL A 70 -7.59 -8.69 6.06
C VAL A 70 -8.53 -9.85 5.66
N THR A 71 -8.21 -10.62 4.62
CA THR A 71 -9.01 -11.79 4.24
C THR A 71 -8.94 -12.91 5.27
N LEU A 72 -7.80 -13.12 5.92
CA LEU A 72 -7.67 -14.13 6.97
C LEU A 72 -8.52 -13.74 8.18
N VAL A 73 -8.51 -12.46 8.57
CA VAL A 73 -9.37 -11.92 9.63
C VAL A 73 -10.84 -12.10 9.29
N GLU A 74 -11.24 -11.86 8.03
CA GLU A 74 -12.61 -12.07 7.58
C GLU A 74 -13.03 -13.56 7.69
N VAL A 75 -12.21 -14.49 7.19
CA VAL A 75 -12.45 -15.94 7.33
C VAL A 75 -12.50 -16.37 8.79
N TRP A 76 -11.66 -15.79 9.64
CA TRP A 76 -11.71 -16.05 11.07
C TRP A 76 -13.00 -15.52 11.71
N LEU A 77 -13.47 -14.34 11.32
CA LEU A 77 -14.76 -13.78 11.77
C LEU A 77 -15.95 -14.65 11.35
N PHE A 78 -15.88 -15.32 10.19
CA PHE A 78 -16.88 -16.32 9.79
C PHE A 78 -16.96 -17.52 10.76
N ALA A 79 -15.85 -17.87 11.42
CA ALA A 79 -15.79 -18.98 12.35
C ALA A 79 -16.20 -18.61 13.80
N VAL A 80 -16.25 -17.32 14.13
CA VAL A 80 -16.61 -16.85 15.47
C VAL A 80 -18.12 -16.73 15.60
N GLU A 81 -18.72 -17.59 16.43
CA GLU A 81 -20.12 -17.48 16.83
C GLU A 81 -20.27 -16.41 17.91
N GLY A 82 -21.10 -15.39 17.68
CA GLY A 82 -21.39 -14.34 18.69
C GLY A 82 -21.56 -12.91 18.16
N LEU A 83 -21.37 -12.67 16.86
CA LEU A 83 -21.43 -11.32 16.28
C LEU A 83 -22.87 -10.81 16.02
N GLY A 84 -23.88 -11.67 16.14
CA GLY A 84 -25.30 -11.31 16.06
C GLY A 84 -25.63 -10.37 14.88
N SER A 85 -26.28 -9.25 15.18
CA SER A 85 -26.67 -8.25 14.15
C SER A 85 -25.49 -7.46 13.56
N TRP A 86 -24.32 -7.43 14.21
CA TRP A 86 -23.13 -6.72 13.73
C TRP A 86 -22.34 -7.50 12.68
N TYR A 87 -22.65 -8.78 12.51
CA TYR A 87 -21.97 -9.67 11.58
C TYR A 87 -22.01 -9.16 10.13
N ILE A 88 -23.21 -8.85 9.62
CA ILE A 88 -23.41 -8.38 8.24
C ILE A 88 -22.67 -7.05 7.96
N PRO A 89 -22.85 -5.98 8.75
CA PRO A 89 -22.18 -4.71 8.47
C PRO A 89 -20.66 -4.81 8.57
N LEU A 90 -20.13 -5.62 9.50
CA LEU A 90 -18.68 -5.83 9.63
C LEU A 90 -18.08 -6.51 8.39
N LEU A 91 -18.74 -7.57 7.90
CA LEU A 91 -18.29 -8.26 6.69
C LEU A 91 -18.39 -7.37 5.46
N LEU A 92 -19.47 -6.59 5.32
CA LEU A 92 -19.58 -5.61 4.23
C LEU A 92 -18.47 -4.56 4.30
N PHE A 93 -18.14 -4.06 5.50
CA PHE A 93 -17.07 -3.11 5.70
C PHE A 93 -15.70 -3.68 5.32
N LEU A 94 -15.38 -4.90 5.77
CA LEU A 94 -14.13 -5.58 5.42
C LEU A 94 -14.03 -5.84 3.92
N SER A 95 -15.12 -6.28 3.29
CA SER A 95 -15.20 -6.48 1.85
C SER A 95 -14.97 -5.18 1.07
N LEU A 96 -15.60 -4.08 1.51
CA LEU A 96 -15.43 -2.76 0.90
C LEU A 96 -13.98 -2.26 1.02
N LEU A 97 -13.35 -2.44 2.19
CA LEU A 97 -11.96 -2.06 2.41
C LEU A 97 -11.02 -2.80 1.45
N LYS A 98 -11.21 -4.12 1.30
CA LYS A 98 -10.44 -4.93 0.35
C LYS A 98 -10.65 -4.47 -1.08
N PHE A 99 -11.90 -4.22 -1.47
CA PHE A 99 -12.22 -3.72 -2.80
C PHE A 99 -11.50 -2.40 -3.09
N ILE A 100 -11.57 -1.42 -2.19
CA ILE A 100 -10.88 -0.13 -2.34
C ILE A 100 -9.37 -0.33 -2.42
N GLY A 101 -8.80 -1.21 -1.59
CA GLY A 101 -7.36 -1.52 -1.62
C GLY A 101 -6.92 -2.11 -2.97
N VAL A 102 -7.67 -3.07 -3.51
CA VAL A 102 -7.39 -3.68 -4.82
C VAL A 102 -7.53 -2.65 -5.94
N VAL A 103 -8.60 -1.88 -5.95
CA VAL A 103 -8.88 -0.86 -6.98
C VAL A 103 -7.82 0.26 -6.93
N ALA A 104 -7.49 0.78 -5.75
CA ALA A 104 -6.52 1.87 -5.62
C ALA A 104 -5.10 1.44 -5.99
N PHE A 105 -4.64 0.26 -5.56
CA PHE A 105 -3.24 -0.15 -5.67
C PHE A 105 -2.99 -1.19 -6.78
N PHE A 106 -3.80 -2.24 -6.89
CA PHE A 106 -3.59 -3.31 -7.89
C PHE A 106 -4.17 -2.97 -9.27
N MET A 107 -5.26 -2.20 -9.33
CA MET A 107 -5.76 -1.63 -10.59
C MET A 107 -5.08 -0.30 -10.95
N HIS A 108 -4.05 0.12 -10.20
CA HIS A 108 -3.23 1.30 -10.47
C HIS A 108 -3.95 2.65 -10.51
N LEU A 109 -5.24 2.71 -10.14
CA LEU A 109 -6.04 3.94 -10.17
C LEU A 109 -5.48 5.09 -9.32
N ARG A 110 -4.69 4.79 -8.29
CA ARG A 110 -3.97 5.81 -7.51
C ARG A 110 -2.77 6.41 -8.26
N PHE A 111 -2.13 5.63 -9.12
CA PHE A 111 -0.90 5.99 -9.84
C PHE A 111 -1.18 6.50 -11.27
N ASP A 112 -2.34 6.16 -11.82
CA ASP A 112 -2.78 6.57 -13.15
C ASP A 112 -3.51 7.93 -13.18
N HIS A 113 -3.85 8.38 -14.38
CA HIS A 113 -4.61 9.61 -14.59
C HIS A 113 -6.03 9.52 -14.01
N ARG A 114 -6.51 10.61 -13.38
CA ARG A 114 -7.82 10.68 -12.68
C ARG A 114 -9.03 10.30 -13.54
N LEU A 115 -8.91 10.39 -14.86
CA LEU A 115 -9.94 9.93 -15.80
C LEU A 115 -10.29 8.45 -15.61
N PHE A 116 -9.32 7.59 -15.35
CA PHE A 116 -9.58 6.17 -15.11
C PHE A 116 -10.40 5.95 -13.83
N THR A 117 -10.14 6.73 -12.78
CA THR A 117 -10.92 6.70 -11.53
C THR A 117 -12.35 7.17 -11.74
N TYR A 118 -12.57 8.19 -12.57
CA TYR A 118 -13.92 8.64 -12.89
C TYR A 118 -14.68 7.62 -13.74
N LEU A 119 -14.05 7.01 -14.75
CA LEU A 119 -14.69 5.99 -15.59
C LEU A 119 -15.05 4.73 -14.77
N PHE A 120 -14.13 4.26 -13.94
CA PHE A 120 -14.37 3.12 -13.06
C PHE A 120 -15.45 3.45 -12.02
N GLY A 121 -15.34 4.58 -11.34
CA GLY A 121 -16.33 5.03 -10.35
C GLY A 121 -17.73 5.22 -10.96
N ALA A 122 -17.83 5.81 -12.16
CA ALA A 122 -19.10 6.01 -12.84
C ALA A 122 -19.77 4.68 -13.20
N SER A 123 -19.02 3.73 -13.77
CA SER A 123 -19.56 2.40 -14.09
C SER A 123 -19.99 1.63 -12.84
N MET A 124 -19.26 1.75 -11.73
CA MET A 124 -19.64 1.16 -10.45
C MET A 124 -20.94 1.75 -9.91
N VAL A 125 -21.09 3.08 -9.93
CA VAL A 125 -22.32 3.76 -9.47
C VAL A 125 -23.52 3.36 -10.34
N VAL A 126 -23.35 3.33 -11.66
CA VAL A 126 -24.40 2.90 -12.59
C VAL A 126 -24.77 1.43 -12.34
N GLY A 127 -23.80 0.55 -12.13
CA GLY A 127 -24.04 -0.86 -11.83
C GLY A 127 -24.82 -1.06 -10.53
N ILE A 128 -24.43 -0.37 -9.45
CA ILE A 128 -25.15 -0.40 -8.17
C ILE A 128 -26.58 0.11 -8.37
N PHE A 129 -26.76 1.22 -9.08
CA PHE A 129 -28.06 1.81 -9.35
C PHE A 129 -28.99 0.87 -10.13
N ILE A 130 -28.49 0.23 -11.19
CA ILE A 130 -29.27 -0.75 -11.96
C ILE A 130 -29.63 -1.94 -11.06
N PHE A 131 -28.68 -2.45 -10.28
CA PHE A 131 -28.91 -3.59 -9.39
C PHE A 131 -29.97 -3.28 -8.32
N THR A 132 -29.91 -2.11 -7.68
CA THR A 132 -30.92 -1.71 -6.70
C THR A 132 -32.30 -1.50 -7.33
N LEU A 133 -32.36 -0.93 -8.55
CA LEU A 133 -33.62 -0.81 -9.30
C LEU A 133 -34.22 -2.17 -9.64
N LEU A 134 -33.41 -3.16 -10.02
CA LEU A 134 -33.89 -4.52 -10.30
C LEU A 134 -34.44 -5.19 -9.04
N LEU A 135 -33.76 -5.06 -7.89
CA LEU A 135 -34.28 -5.58 -6.62
C LEU A 135 -35.61 -4.94 -6.24
N LEU A 136 -35.72 -3.61 -6.42
CA LEU A 136 -36.94 -2.87 -6.16
C LEU A 136 -38.07 -3.34 -7.09
N LEU A 137 -37.79 -3.48 -8.39
CA LEU A 137 -38.77 -3.97 -9.37
C LEU A 137 -39.27 -5.37 -9.04
N LEU A 138 -38.38 -6.28 -8.62
CA LEU A 138 -38.75 -7.65 -8.23
C LEU A 138 -39.66 -7.67 -7.01
N GLU A 139 -39.41 -6.81 -6.03
CA GLU A 139 -40.23 -6.70 -4.83
C GLU A 139 -41.64 -6.18 -5.15
N PHE A 140 -41.74 -5.08 -5.90
CA PHE A 140 -43.03 -4.49 -6.27
C PHE A 140 -43.78 -5.29 -7.36
N GLY A 141 -43.06 -5.99 -8.24
CA GLY A 141 -43.63 -6.78 -9.32
C GLY A 141 -44.21 -8.12 -8.85
N ASN A 142 -43.76 -8.66 -7.72
CA ASN A 142 -44.26 -9.91 -7.14
C ASN A 142 -45.37 -9.71 -6.10
N GLN A 143 -45.88 -8.49 -5.90
CA GLN A 143 -47.03 -8.25 -5.02
C GLN A 143 -48.31 -8.83 -5.67
N PRO A 144 -49.05 -9.73 -5.00
CA PRO A 144 -50.34 -10.19 -5.52
C PRO A 144 -51.33 -9.00 -5.57
N PRO A 145 -52.22 -8.94 -6.58
CA PRO A 145 -53.24 -7.90 -6.62
C PRO A 145 -54.10 -7.99 -5.36
N ASN A 146 -54.24 -6.84 -4.71
CA ASN A 146 -55.05 -6.60 -3.52
C ASN A 146 -56.56 -6.66 -3.80
#